data_AF-A0A7S3MK57-F1
#
_entry.id   AF-A0A7S3MK57-F1
#
_cell.length_a   1.000
_cell.length_b   1.000
_cell.length_c   1.000
_cell.angle_alpha   90.00
_cell.angle_beta   90.00
_cell.angle_gamma   90.00
#
_symmetry.space_group_name_H-M   'P 1'
#
loop_
_entity.id
_entity.type
_entity.pdbx_description
1 polymer ?
#
loop_
_entity_poly.entity_id
_entity_poly.type
_entity_poly.pdbx_seq_one_letter_code
_entity_poly.pdbx_strand_id
1 'polypeptide(L)'
;MFGTIWGITQRLLPTLFSYIFFYFIEVIFFSLIAELAFRRLQLYNTFAAAYYTLFYTGFGFFNYNDFEKETQFGYFFGLLFLLAFLVCNLGLITSVFTSVIVVLYEEFYKHKGIFSMIESLRVRPVMQADKEFSSLISLPPPLNGLLFFLAPFLMTSKNPQMINEAILWVAYLPLLISTFFVFTIYNFILLPITYVKMFFHKMIMIFVYSKSYRVSRADKFMLWIFFAIVGPFRLLSNVLVDLFAFLHHATLHDIPKTKVQIREKPLTKQTIRMAAAYFKHRRERLIVFKQAAGELRDQLSIFQKIAQIFVPQPLVNFMTNQ
;
A
#
# COMPACT_ATOMS: atom_id res chain seq x y z
N MET A 1 2.64 -1.51 -4.05
CA MET A 1 3.60 -2.11 -3.08
C MET A 1 3.21 -1.76 -1.64
N PHE A 2 2.99 -0.48 -1.32
CA PHE A 2 2.58 -0.04 0.03
C PHE A 2 1.25 -0.63 0.52
N GLY A 3 0.22 -0.75 -0.32
CA GLY A 3 -1.07 -1.36 0.10
C GLY A 3 -0.93 -2.81 0.57
N THR A 4 -0.05 -3.59 -0.06
CA THR A 4 0.23 -4.98 0.35
C THR A 4 0.88 -5.03 1.73
N ILE A 5 1.86 -4.16 2.00
CA ILE A 5 2.56 -4.09 3.29
C ILE A 5 1.61 -3.61 4.39
N TRP A 6 0.77 -2.63 4.08
CA TRP A 6 -0.26 -2.15 4.99
C TRP A 6 -1.27 -3.24 5.36
N GLY A 7 -1.77 -3.97 4.36
CA GLY A 7 -2.68 -5.10 4.56
C GLY A 7 -2.09 -6.22 5.41
N ILE A 8 -0.79 -6.51 5.26
CA ILE A 8 -0.04 -7.43 6.13
C ILE A 8 -0.02 -6.89 7.56
N THR A 9 0.45 -5.65 7.72
CA THR A 9 0.63 -5.01 9.04
C THR A 9 -0.67 -4.98 9.84
N GLN A 10 -1.77 -4.54 9.21
CA GLN A 10 -3.08 -4.48 9.87
C GLN A 10 -3.55 -5.85 10.37
N ARG A 11 -3.18 -6.93 9.68
CA ARG A 11 -3.61 -8.28 10.02
C ARG A 11 -2.69 -8.99 10.99
N LEU A 12 -1.41 -8.65 10.99
CA LEU A 12 -0.45 -9.10 12.00
C LEU A 12 -0.68 -8.40 13.33
N LEU A 13 -1.22 -7.18 13.30
CA LEU A 13 -1.39 -6.32 14.47
C LEU A 13 -2.04 -7.02 15.68
N PRO A 14 -3.17 -7.75 15.56
CA PRO A 14 -3.79 -8.40 16.71
C PRO A 14 -2.89 -9.49 17.32
N THR A 15 -2.21 -10.27 16.49
CA THR A 15 -1.28 -11.32 16.96
C THR A 15 -0.04 -10.70 17.61
N LEU A 16 0.48 -9.60 17.04
CA LEU A 16 1.56 -8.81 17.62
C LEU A 16 1.15 -8.25 18.99
N PHE A 17 -0.08 -7.75 19.13
CA PHE A 17 -0.61 -7.27 20.40
C PHE A 17 -0.68 -8.37 21.47
N SER A 18 -1.20 -9.55 21.13
CA SER A 18 -1.21 -10.68 22.06
C SER A 18 0.19 -11.06 22.51
N TYR A 19 1.16 -11.04 21.59
CA TYR A 19 2.56 -11.31 21.91
C TYR A 19 3.17 -10.24 22.84
N ILE A 20 2.98 -8.96 22.52
CA ILE A 20 3.45 -7.85 23.34
C ILE A 20 2.88 -7.94 24.76
N PHE A 21 1.63 -8.37 24.89
CA PHE A 21 1.00 -8.59 26.19
C PHE A 21 1.67 -9.71 26.99
N PHE A 22 2.00 -10.85 26.36
CA PHE A 22 2.75 -11.93 27.00
C PHE A 22 4.16 -11.48 27.43
N TYR A 23 4.87 -10.74 26.57
CA TYR A 23 6.17 -10.16 26.90
C TYR A 23 6.07 -9.23 28.12
N PHE A 24 5.06 -8.37 28.19
CA PHE A 24 4.87 -7.50 29.36
C PHE A 24 4.59 -8.28 30.64
N ILE A 25 3.77 -9.33 30.59
CA ILE A 25 3.50 -10.18 31.76
C ILE A 25 4.81 -10.82 32.26
N GLU A 26 5.62 -11.35 31.35
CA GLU A 26 6.91 -11.95 31.68
C GLU A 26 7.84 -10.93 32.36
N VAL A 27 8.03 -9.75 31.75
CA VAL A 27 8.88 -8.69 32.32
C VAL A 27 8.36 -8.26 33.69
N ILE A 28 7.04 -8.07 33.86
CA ILE A 28 6.44 -7.72 35.16
C ILE A 28 6.74 -8.79 36.21
N PHE A 29 6.59 -10.08 35.86
CA PHE A 29 6.86 -11.19 36.76
C PHE A 29 8.33 -11.21 37.21
N PHE A 30 9.29 -11.12 36.29
CA PHE A 30 10.70 -11.05 36.63
C PHE A 30 11.07 -9.77 37.38
N SER A 31 10.37 -8.66 37.14
CA SER A 31 10.61 -7.39 37.85
C SER A 31 10.21 -7.48 39.32
N LEU A 32 9.10 -8.15 39.65
CA LEU A 32 8.69 -8.40 41.02
C LEU A 32 9.71 -9.30 41.74
N ILE A 33 10.19 -10.34 41.07
CA ILE A 33 11.24 -11.21 41.64
C ILE A 33 12.54 -10.42 41.84
N ALA A 34 12.93 -9.61 40.87
CA ALA A 34 14.15 -8.81 40.93
C ALA A 34 14.09 -7.75 42.04
N GLU A 35 12.97 -7.06 42.21
CA GLU A 35 12.78 -6.11 43.31
C GLU A 35 12.93 -6.79 44.66
N LEU A 36 12.32 -7.97 44.83
CA LEU A 36 12.40 -8.72 46.09
C LEU A 36 13.81 -9.26 46.36
N ALA A 37 14.51 -9.75 45.32
CA ALA A 37 15.83 -10.36 45.45
C ALA A 37 16.97 -9.34 45.52
N PHE A 38 16.84 -8.19 44.85
CA PHE A 38 17.93 -7.24 44.62
C PHE A 38 17.61 -5.83 45.11
N ARG A 39 16.70 -5.68 46.09
CA ARG A 39 16.26 -4.38 46.63
C ARG A 39 17.37 -3.40 47.04
N ARG A 40 18.56 -3.92 47.37
CA ARG A 40 19.73 -3.09 47.74
C ARG A 40 20.45 -2.46 46.55
N LEU A 41 20.32 -3.03 45.35
CA LEU A 41 20.90 -2.47 44.14
C LEU A 41 20.05 -1.30 43.64
N GLN A 42 20.68 -0.16 43.32
CA GLN A 42 19.95 1.04 42.88
C GLN A 42 19.09 0.80 41.63
N LEU A 43 19.51 -0.11 40.73
CA LEU A 43 18.79 -0.45 39.50
C LEU A 43 17.56 -1.34 39.74
N TYR A 44 17.47 -1.99 40.91
CA TYR A 44 16.40 -2.95 41.25
C TYR A 44 15.70 -2.60 42.58
N ASN A 45 15.93 -1.39 43.11
CA ASN A 45 15.46 -0.99 44.43
C ASN A 45 13.94 -0.78 44.53
N THR A 46 13.28 -0.61 43.38
CA THR A 46 11.85 -0.39 43.22
C THR A 46 11.35 -1.20 42.03
N PHE A 47 10.08 -1.62 42.06
CA PHE A 47 9.43 -2.32 40.95
C PHE A 47 9.66 -1.62 39.60
N ALA A 48 9.49 -0.30 39.55
CA ALA A 48 9.65 0.48 38.32
C ALA A 48 11.09 0.45 37.80
N ALA A 49 12.09 0.62 38.67
CA ALA A 49 13.50 0.55 38.28
C ALA A 49 13.87 -0.86 37.78
N ALA A 50 13.40 -1.90 38.48
CA ALA A 50 13.60 -3.29 38.06
C ALA A 50 12.95 -3.56 36.68
N TYR A 51 11.74 -3.06 36.47
CA TYR A 51 11.02 -3.16 35.20
C TYR A 51 11.76 -2.48 34.05
N TYR A 52 12.20 -1.22 34.22
CA TYR A 52 12.95 -0.54 33.17
C TYR A 52 14.26 -1.26 32.85
N THR A 53 14.99 -1.68 33.89
CA THR A 53 16.27 -2.39 33.73
C THR A 53 16.08 -3.71 32.97
N LEU A 54 15.07 -4.51 33.33
CA LEU A 54 14.77 -5.78 32.65
C LEU A 54 14.19 -5.58 31.25
N PHE A 55 13.36 -4.55 31.04
CA PHE A 55 12.86 -4.19 29.71
C PHE A 55 14.01 -3.88 28.75
N TYR A 56 14.96 -3.02 29.14
CA TYR A 56 16.14 -2.71 28.33
C TYR A 56 17.11 -3.90 28.19
N THR A 57 17.22 -4.72 29.22
CA THR A 57 17.97 -6.00 29.15
C THR A 57 17.41 -6.91 28.06
N GLY A 58 16.08 -6.94 27.88
CA GLY A 58 15.42 -7.67 26.78
C GLY A 58 15.80 -7.17 25.38
N PHE A 59 16.29 -5.94 25.25
CA PHE A 59 16.86 -5.39 24.00
C PHE A 59 18.38 -5.56 23.90
N GLY A 60 19.00 -6.28 24.83
CA GLY A 60 20.45 -6.53 24.85
C GLY A 60 21.26 -5.49 25.63
N PHE A 61 20.63 -4.54 26.33
CA PHE A 61 21.32 -3.59 27.19
C PHE A 61 21.45 -4.16 28.61
N PHE A 62 22.47 -4.97 28.85
CA PHE A 62 22.76 -5.51 30.18
C PHE A 62 24.25 -5.41 30.53
N ASN A 63 24.56 -5.30 31.81
CA ASN A 63 25.91 -5.24 32.33
C ASN A 63 26.07 -6.21 33.51
N TYR A 64 26.94 -7.20 33.38
CA TYR A 64 27.17 -8.20 34.43
C TYR A 64 27.80 -7.60 35.70
N ASN A 65 28.50 -6.47 35.57
CA ASN A 65 29.17 -5.81 36.69
C ASN A 65 28.17 -5.21 37.70
N ASP A 66 26.89 -5.10 37.32
CA ASP A 66 25.84 -4.54 38.18
C ASP A 66 25.54 -5.43 39.40
N PHE A 67 25.90 -6.73 39.34
CA PHE A 67 25.70 -7.69 40.44
C PHE A 67 26.95 -7.93 41.31
N GLU A 68 28.10 -7.37 40.93
CA GLU A 68 29.40 -7.61 41.59
C GLU A 68 29.51 -6.90 42.94
N LYS A 69 28.81 -5.77 43.09
CA LYS A 69 28.81 -4.95 44.31
C LYS A 69 27.48 -5.13 45.05
N GLU A 70 27.51 -5.76 46.21
CA GLU A 70 26.46 -5.69 47.25
C GLU A 70 25.17 -6.54 47.07
N THR A 71 25.22 -7.67 46.36
CA THR A 71 24.08 -8.60 46.32
C THR A 71 23.96 -9.43 47.62
N GLN A 72 22.78 -9.40 48.27
CA GLN A 72 22.53 -10.20 49.49
C GLN A 72 22.61 -11.71 49.26
N PHE A 73 22.17 -12.17 48.08
CA PHE A 73 22.16 -13.57 47.68
C PHE A 73 23.44 -14.00 46.94
N GLY A 74 24.42 -13.10 46.82
CA GLY A 74 25.70 -13.33 46.13
C GLY A 74 25.64 -13.15 44.62
N TYR A 75 26.82 -12.90 44.04
CA TYR A 75 27.03 -12.66 42.61
C TYR A 75 26.47 -13.78 41.71
N PHE A 76 26.66 -15.04 42.12
CA PHE A 76 26.20 -16.20 41.36
C PHE A 76 24.68 -16.26 41.20
N PHE A 77 23.93 -15.86 42.22
CA PHE A 77 22.48 -15.84 42.15
C PHE A 77 21.98 -14.76 41.17
N GLY A 78 22.58 -13.56 41.21
CA GLY A 78 22.29 -12.48 40.25
C GLY A 78 22.55 -12.89 38.81
N LEU A 79 23.70 -13.53 38.57
CA LEU A 79 24.07 -14.03 37.24
C LEU A 79 23.13 -15.12 36.75
N LEU A 80 22.74 -16.07 37.61
CA LEU A 80 21.79 -17.13 37.25
C LEU A 80 20.38 -16.58 36.99
N PHE A 81 19.94 -15.59 37.77
CA PHE A 81 18.68 -14.89 37.53
C PHE A 81 18.67 -14.17 36.18
N LEU A 82 19.71 -13.40 35.88
CA LEU A 82 19.85 -12.69 34.61
C LEU A 82 19.91 -13.67 33.43
N LEU A 83 20.65 -14.77 33.57
CA LEU A 83 20.72 -15.84 32.56
C LEU A 83 19.34 -16.45 32.33
N ALA A 84 18.59 -16.78 33.39
CA ALA A 84 17.25 -17.34 33.28
C ALA A 84 16.29 -16.37 32.58
N PHE A 85 16.32 -15.09 32.95
CA PHE A 85 15.55 -14.04 32.27
C PHE A 85 15.91 -13.94 30.78
N LEU A 86 17.20 -13.91 30.44
CA LEU A 86 17.65 -13.82 29.04
C LEU A 86 17.26 -15.05 28.22
N VAL A 87 17.35 -16.26 28.79
CA VAL A 87 16.93 -17.50 28.12
C VAL A 87 15.42 -17.49 27.86
N CYS A 88 14.61 -17.04 28.82
CA CYS A 88 13.17 -16.90 28.63
C CYS A 88 12.83 -15.82 27.60
N ASN A 89 13.42 -14.63 27.70
CA ASN A 89 13.06 -13.47 26.89
C ASN A 89 13.62 -13.54 25.45
N LEU A 90 14.95 -13.72 25.31
CA LEU A 90 15.61 -13.82 24.01
C LEU A 90 15.48 -15.21 23.40
N GLY A 91 15.65 -16.25 24.22
CA GLY A 91 15.59 -17.62 23.74
C GLY A 91 14.16 -18.03 23.37
N LEU A 92 13.23 -17.94 24.31
CA LEU A 92 11.88 -18.48 24.15
C LEU A 92 10.95 -17.47 23.47
N ILE A 93 10.82 -16.27 24.03
CA ILE A 93 9.83 -15.29 23.59
C ILE A 93 10.19 -14.72 22.20
N THR A 94 11.45 -14.35 21.95
CA THR A 94 11.85 -13.81 20.63
C THR A 94 11.82 -14.88 19.51
N SER A 95 12.13 -16.14 19.83
CA SER A 95 12.05 -17.23 18.84
C SER A 95 10.61 -17.58 18.46
N VAL A 96 9.70 -17.60 19.45
CA VAL A 96 8.26 -17.79 19.21
C VAL A 96 7.72 -16.66 18.36
N PHE A 97 8.09 -15.41 18.64
CA PHE A 97 7.71 -14.25 17.83
C PHE A 97 8.11 -14.37 16.38
N THR A 98 9.39 -14.69 16.17
CA THR A 98 9.96 -14.82 14.83
C THR A 98 9.24 -15.93 14.07
N SER A 99 9.00 -17.07 14.72
CA SER A 99 8.27 -18.20 14.14
C SER A 99 6.83 -17.81 13.75
N VAL A 100 6.11 -17.11 14.62
CA VAL A 100 4.74 -16.65 14.33
C VAL A 100 4.71 -15.67 13.16
N ILE A 101 5.64 -14.70 13.11
CA ILE A 101 5.72 -13.75 12.01
C ILE A 101 6.02 -14.46 10.68
N VAL A 102 6.97 -15.39 10.67
CA VAL A 102 7.34 -16.15 9.48
C VAL A 102 6.14 -16.93 8.94
N VAL A 103 5.46 -17.69 9.78
CA VAL A 103 4.28 -18.48 9.38
C VAL A 103 3.16 -17.59 8.85
N LEU A 104 2.87 -16.47 9.53
CA LEU A 104 1.82 -15.55 9.07
C LEU A 104 2.18 -14.86 7.76
N TYR A 105 3.47 -14.56 7.55
CA TYR A 105 3.95 -13.98 6.31
C TYR A 105 3.88 -14.97 5.14
N GLU A 106 4.27 -16.23 5.35
CA GLU A 106 4.16 -17.28 4.33
C GLU A 106 2.71 -17.51 3.88
N GLU A 107 1.78 -17.61 4.83
CA GLU A 107 0.36 -17.80 4.54
C GLU A 107 -0.21 -16.58 3.79
N PHE A 108 0.19 -15.37 4.18
CA PHE A 108 -0.16 -14.16 3.44
C PHE A 108 0.38 -14.20 2.01
N TYR A 109 1.64 -14.57 1.83
CA TYR A 109 2.29 -14.61 0.53
C TYR A 109 1.58 -15.60 -0.41
N LYS A 110 1.22 -16.78 0.10
CA LYS A 110 0.46 -17.80 -0.61
C LYS A 110 -0.91 -17.32 -1.09
N HIS A 111 -1.59 -16.48 -0.30
CA HIS A 111 -2.94 -15.98 -0.60
C HIS A 111 -2.98 -14.52 -1.08
N LYS A 112 -1.83 -13.94 -1.43
CA LYS A 112 -1.69 -12.54 -1.85
C LYS A 112 -2.65 -12.13 -2.97
N GLY A 113 -2.91 -13.02 -3.94
CA GLY A 113 -3.84 -12.76 -5.04
C GLY A 113 -5.28 -12.55 -4.57
N ILE A 114 -5.75 -13.37 -3.63
CA ILE A 114 -7.10 -13.24 -3.05
C ILE A 114 -7.20 -11.94 -2.27
N PHE A 115 -6.19 -11.60 -1.47
CA PHE A 115 -6.21 -10.38 -0.68
C PHE A 115 -6.15 -9.11 -1.53
N SER A 116 -5.32 -9.10 -2.57
CA SER A 116 -5.29 -7.99 -3.53
C SER A 116 -6.61 -7.84 -4.28
N MET A 117 -7.27 -8.95 -4.63
CA MET A 117 -8.58 -8.95 -5.28
C MET A 117 -9.65 -8.40 -4.34
N ILE A 118 -9.69 -8.88 -3.09
CA ILE A 118 -10.60 -8.40 -2.04
C ILE A 118 -10.42 -6.90 -1.79
N GLU A 119 -9.18 -6.42 -1.71
CA GLU A 119 -8.87 -5.00 -1.49
C GLU A 119 -9.31 -4.14 -2.68
N SER A 120 -9.04 -4.60 -3.91
CA SER A 120 -9.49 -3.93 -5.14
C SER A 120 -11.02 -3.90 -5.23
N LEU A 121 -11.69 -4.99 -4.84
CA LEU A 121 -13.15 -5.07 -4.78
C LEU A 121 -13.74 -4.20 -3.67
N ARG A 122 -13.02 -3.92 -2.58
CA ARG A 122 -13.45 -3.00 -1.52
C ARG A 122 -13.42 -1.55 -1.98
N VAL A 123 -12.41 -1.16 -2.76
CA VAL A 123 -12.26 0.22 -3.25
C VAL A 123 -13.23 0.51 -4.39
N ARG A 124 -13.56 -0.49 -5.22
CA ARG A 124 -14.41 -0.34 -6.41
C ARG A 124 -15.81 0.24 -6.15
N PRO A 125 -16.63 -0.25 -5.20
CA PRO A 125 -17.96 0.32 -4.97
C PRO A 125 -17.89 1.70 -4.33
N VAL A 126 -16.84 2.00 -3.56
CA VAL A 126 -16.65 3.32 -2.92
C VAL A 126 -16.18 4.37 -3.93
N MET A 127 -15.47 3.96 -4.99
CA MET A 127 -14.99 4.85 -6.05
C MET A 127 -15.80 4.78 -7.35
N GLN A 128 -16.84 3.94 -7.42
CA GLN A 128 -17.76 3.96 -8.55
C GLN A 128 -18.63 5.20 -8.43
N ALA A 129 -18.20 6.23 -9.14
CA ALA A 129 -18.93 7.48 -9.32
C ALA A 129 -20.35 7.16 -9.84
N ASP A 130 -21.35 7.36 -8.99
CA ASP A 130 -22.76 7.23 -9.35
C ASP A 130 -23.18 8.47 -10.15
N LYS A 131 -23.96 8.31 -11.22
CA LYS A 131 -24.31 9.42 -12.13
C LYS A 131 -24.97 10.60 -11.40
N GLU A 132 -25.65 10.33 -10.29
CA GLU A 132 -26.39 11.32 -9.51
C GLU A 132 -25.55 11.96 -8.39
N PHE A 133 -24.54 11.25 -7.86
CA PHE A 133 -23.81 11.65 -6.66
C PHE A 133 -22.28 11.60 -6.80
N SER A 134 -21.76 11.56 -8.03
CA SER A 134 -20.32 11.45 -8.32
C SER A 134 -19.50 12.56 -7.65
N SER A 135 -20.01 13.79 -7.63
CA SER A 135 -19.38 14.94 -6.98
C SER A 135 -19.16 14.73 -5.49
N LEU A 136 -20.04 13.98 -4.80
CA LEU A 136 -19.90 13.70 -3.37
C LEU A 136 -18.68 12.85 -3.02
N ILE A 137 -18.14 12.11 -4.00
CA ILE A 137 -17.06 11.15 -3.81
C ILE A 137 -15.77 11.64 -4.47
N SER A 138 -15.90 12.32 -5.61
CA SER A 138 -14.78 12.62 -6.51
C SER A 138 -14.22 14.03 -6.37
N LEU A 139 -14.71 14.86 -5.45
CA LEU A 139 -14.08 16.17 -5.23
C LEU A 139 -12.67 15.99 -4.65
N PRO A 140 -11.66 16.69 -5.20
CA PRO A 140 -10.31 16.64 -4.66
C PRO A 140 -10.23 17.38 -3.32
N PRO A 141 -9.45 16.92 -2.33
CA PRO A 141 -9.12 17.71 -1.15
C PRO A 141 -8.38 19.00 -1.57
N PRO A 142 -8.70 20.20 -1.02
CA PRO A 142 -9.61 20.47 0.09
C PRO A 142 -11.06 20.77 -0.30
N LEU A 143 -11.41 20.77 -1.60
CA LEU A 143 -12.77 21.10 -2.08
C LEU A 143 -13.85 20.14 -1.55
N ASN A 144 -13.46 18.97 -1.05
CA ASN A 144 -14.34 18.10 -0.24
C ASN A 144 -15.03 18.81 0.94
N GLY A 145 -14.47 19.90 1.48
CA GLY A 145 -15.14 20.68 2.52
C GLY A 145 -16.46 21.31 2.05
N LEU A 146 -16.59 21.61 0.75
CA LEU A 146 -17.81 22.16 0.15
C LEU A 146 -18.96 21.14 0.10
N LEU A 147 -18.65 19.84 0.25
CA LEU A 147 -19.66 18.78 0.28
C LEU A 147 -20.66 18.94 1.41
N PHE A 148 -20.27 19.52 2.55
CA PHE A 148 -21.18 19.76 3.67
C PHE A 148 -22.35 20.67 3.26
N PHE A 149 -22.12 21.61 2.35
CA PHE A 149 -23.13 22.53 1.86
C PHE A 149 -23.81 22.04 0.58
N LEU A 150 -23.07 21.34 -0.30
CA LEU A 150 -23.57 20.86 -1.58
C LEU A 150 -24.38 19.57 -1.47
N ALA A 151 -24.12 18.71 -0.47
CA ALA A 151 -24.82 17.44 -0.31
C ALA A 151 -26.33 17.59 -0.05
N PRO A 152 -26.80 18.48 0.86
CA PRO A 152 -28.24 18.73 1.02
C PRO A 152 -28.90 19.27 -0.26
N PHE A 153 -28.19 20.10 -1.04
CA PHE A 153 -28.71 20.67 -2.29
C PHE A 153 -28.82 19.62 -3.41
N LEU A 154 -27.84 18.73 -3.52
CA LEU A 154 -27.89 17.59 -4.44
C LEU A 154 -29.02 16.62 -4.10
N MET A 155 -29.23 16.31 -2.82
CA MET A 155 -30.28 15.39 -2.37
C MET A 155 -31.71 15.95 -2.50
N THR A 156 -31.86 17.28 -2.54
CA THR A 156 -33.18 17.95 -2.64
C THR A 156 -33.54 18.39 -4.06
N SER A 157 -32.60 18.28 -5.01
CA SER A 157 -32.82 18.70 -6.40
C SER A 157 -33.76 17.75 -7.16
N LYS A 158 -34.63 18.33 -8.00
CA LYS A 158 -35.47 17.59 -8.96
C LYS A 158 -34.65 16.94 -10.09
N ASN A 159 -33.45 17.47 -10.38
CA ASN A 159 -32.54 16.92 -11.39
C ASN A 159 -31.11 16.92 -10.82
N PRO A 160 -30.73 15.89 -10.05
CA PRO A 160 -29.43 15.83 -9.39
C PRO A 160 -28.27 15.69 -10.39
N GLN A 161 -28.49 15.07 -11.56
CA GLN A 161 -27.43 14.82 -12.55
C GLN A 161 -26.83 16.10 -13.12
N MET A 162 -27.67 17.05 -13.54
CA MET A 162 -27.22 18.35 -14.07
C MET A 162 -26.41 19.14 -13.04
N ILE A 163 -26.87 19.14 -11.78
CA ILE A 163 -26.21 19.86 -10.69
C ILE A 163 -24.89 19.17 -10.33
N ASN A 164 -24.87 17.84 -10.31
CA ASN A 164 -23.68 17.04 -10.08
C ASN A 164 -22.60 17.35 -11.13
N GLU A 165 -22.96 17.39 -12.41
CA GLU A 165 -22.04 17.75 -13.50
C GLU A 165 -21.54 19.19 -13.39
N ALA A 166 -22.42 20.15 -13.06
CA ALA A 166 -22.02 21.54 -12.87
C ALA A 166 -21.03 21.71 -11.70
N ILE A 167 -21.27 21.04 -10.57
CA ILE A 167 -20.38 21.04 -9.41
C ILE A 167 -19.01 20.46 -9.78
N LEU A 168 -18.99 19.33 -10.51
CA LEU A 168 -17.76 18.73 -10.98
C LEU A 168 -17.00 19.67 -11.90
N TRP A 169 -17.67 20.29 -12.88
CA TRP A 169 -17.08 21.27 -13.77
C TRP A 169 -16.41 22.41 -13.01
N VAL A 170 -17.12 23.03 -12.07
CA VAL A 170 -16.60 24.15 -11.27
C VAL A 170 -15.43 23.71 -10.41
N ALA A 171 -15.51 22.53 -9.78
CA ALA A 171 -14.45 22.05 -8.90
C ALA A 171 -13.17 21.65 -9.65
N TYR A 172 -13.30 21.12 -10.87
CA TYR A 172 -12.18 20.73 -11.70
C TYR A 172 -11.67 21.85 -12.62
N LEU A 173 -12.39 22.96 -12.75
CA LEU A 173 -11.97 24.12 -13.55
C LEU A 173 -10.58 24.67 -13.16
N PRO A 174 -10.23 24.85 -11.87
CA PRO A 174 -8.87 25.29 -11.51
C PRO A 174 -7.79 24.30 -11.93
N LEU A 175 -8.09 22.99 -11.84
CA LEU A 175 -7.18 21.94 -12.29
C LEU A 175 -7.00 21.99 -13.81
N LEU A 176 -8.10 22.19 -14.57
CA LEU A 176 -8.06 22.37 -16.01
C LEU A 176 -7.20 23.58 -16.40
N ILE A 177 -7.41 24.73 -15.77
CA ILE A 177 -6.62 25.95 -16.02
C ILE A 177 -5.14 25.71 -15.72
N SER A 178 -4.83 25.12 -14.56
CA SER A 178 -3.44 24.84 -14.16
C SER A 178 -2.75 23.88 -15.13
N THR A 179 -3.42 22.78 -15.52
CA THR A 179 -2.86 21.78 -16.44
C THR A 179 -2.71 22.34 -17.85
N PHE A 180 -3.67 23.14 -18.32
CA PHE A 180 -3.59 23.85 -19.60
C PHE A 180 -2.41 24.83 -19.63
N PHE A 181 -2.19 25.57 -18.55
CA PHE A 181 -1.05 26.49 -18.44
C PHE A 181 0.29 25.76 -18.50
N VAL A 182 0.45 24.68 -17.73
CA VAL A 182 1.66 23.85 -17.74
C VAL A 182 1.89 23.23 -19.13
N PHE A 183 0.84 22.69 -19.75
CA PHE A 183 0.91 22.13 -21.10
C PHE A 183 1.30 23.18 -22.15
N THR A 184 0.78 24.40 -22.02
CA THR A 184 1.12 25.53 -22.91
C THR A 184 2.59 25.89 -22.79
N ILE A 185 3.10 26.08 -21.56
CA ILE A 185 4.53 26.35 -21.31
C ILE A 185 5.40 25.24 -21.91
N TYR A 186 5.02 23.98 -21.67
CA TYR A 186 5.75 22.82 -22.19
C TYR A 186 5.84 22.83 -23.72
N ASN A 187 4.73 23.12 -24.42
CA ASN A 187 4.73 23.23 -25.89
C ASN A 187 5.60 24.38 -26.39
N PHE A 188 5.56 25.55 -25.74
CA PHE A 188 6.43 26.67 -26.11
C PHE A 188 7.91 26.38 -25.88
N ILE A 189 8.27 25.64 -24.83
CA ILE A 189 9.65 25.19 -24.60
C ILE A 189 10.09 24.15 -25.65
N LEU A 190 9.19 23.26 -26.06
CA LEU A 190 9.49 22.24 -27.08
C LEU A 190 9.62 22.80 -28.49
N LEU A 191 8.97 23.92 -28.80
CA LEU A 191 9.01 24.54 -30.14
C LEU A 191 10.44 24.81 -30.63
N PRO A 192 11.31 25.54 -29.91
CA PRO A 192 12.69 25.80 -30.36
C PRO A 192 13.52 24.51 -30.44
N ILE A 193 13.35 23.58 -29.50
CA ILE A 193 14.07 22.30 -29.50
C ILE A 193 13.70 21.48 -30.75
N THR A 194 12.41 21.42 -31.06
CA THR A 194 11.89 20.69 -32.23
C THR A 194 12.34 21.35 -33.53
N TYR A 195 12.34 22.69 -33.59
CA TYR A 195 12.86 23.44 -34.74
C TYR A 195 14.33 23.11 -35.00
N VAL A 196 15.19 23.25 -33.99
CA VAL A 196 16.63 22.97 -34.10
C VAL A 196 16.87 21.53 -34.53
N LYS A 197 16.20 20.56 -33.89
CA LYS A 197 16.31 19.14 -34.23
C LYS A 197 15.93 18.87 -35.68
N MET A 198 14.80 19.40 -36.14
CA MET A 198 14.31 19.20 -37.51
C MET A 198 15.17 19.92 -38.54
N PHE A 199 15.70 21.10 -38.20
CA PHE A 199 16.63 21.86 -39.03
C PHE A 199 17.93 21.09 -39.28
N PHE A 200 18.56 20.58 -38.22
CA PHE A 200 19.76 19.74 -38.33
C PHE A 200 19.48 18.42 -39.04
N HIS A 201 18.36 17.77 -38.76
CA HIS A 201 17.98 16.54 -39.44
C HIS A 201 17.86 16.74 -40.97
N LYS A 202 17.24 17.85 -41.40
CA LYS A 202 17.16 18.22 -42.83
C LYS A 202 18.52 18.59 -43.41
N MET A 203 19.38 19.26 -42.65
CA MET A 203 20.75 19.56 -43.07
C MET A 203 21.57 18.27 -43.29
N ILE A 204 21.51 17.33 -42.35
CA ILE A 204 22.20 16.02 -42.46
C ILE A 204 21.68 15.23 -43.68
N MET A 205 20.37 15.28 -43.97
CA MET A 205 19.78 14.67 -45.17
C MET A 205 20.37 15.19 -46.48
N ILE A 206 20.82 16.45 -46.53
CA ILE A 206 21.49 17.02 -47.72
C ILE A 206 22.90 16.44 -47.87
N PHE A 207 23.68 16.39 -46.80
CA PHE A 207 25.10 16.05 -46.87
C PHE A 207 25.37 14.54 -46.80
N VAL A 208 24.75 13.85 -45.84
CA VAL A 208 25.03 12.43 -45.53
C VAL A 208 24.21 11.49 -46.39
N TYR A 209 22.90 11.74 -46.52
CA TYR A 209 21.98 10.87 -47.26
C TYR A 209 21.81 11.24 -48.74
N SER A 210 22.75 12.03 -49.28
CA SER A 210 22.66 12.48 -50.68
C SER A 210 22.59 11.32 -51.68
N LYS A 211 23.26 10.19 -51.38
CA LYS A 211 23.34 9.01 -52.26
C LYS A 211 22.11 8.08 -52.22
N SER A 212 21.30 8.12 -51.16
CA SER A 212 20.25 7.11 -50.93
C SER A 212 18.88 7.47 -51.53
N TYR A 213 18.69 8.70 -51.98
CA TYR A 213 17.40 9.20 -52.47
C TYR A 213 17.53 9.77 -53.88
N ARG A 214 16.60 9.42 -54.78
CA ARG A 214 16.53 9.80 -56.21
C ARG A 214 16.45 11.32 -56.50
N VAL A 215 16.40 12.17 -55.47
CA VAL A 215 16.21 13.62 -55.62
C VAL A 215 17.56 14.35 -55.67
N SER A 216 17.69 15.37 -56.52
CA SER A 216 18.91 16.15 -56.68
C SER A 216 19.32 16.85 -55.38
N ARG A 217 20.61 17.16 -55.22
CA ARG A 217 21.10 17.91 -54.04
C ARG A 217 20.52 19.33 -53.97
N ALA A 218 20.32 19.97 -55.12
CA ALA A 218 19.76 21.32 -55.20
C ALA A 218 18.32 21.35 -54.67
N ASP A 219 17.49 20.37 -55.03
CA ASP A 219 16.11 20.29 -54.53
C ASP A 219 16.06 20.09 -53.00
N LYS A 220 16.96 19.24 -52.47
CA LYS A 220 17.06 19.04 -51.01
C LYS A 220 17.49 20.32 -50.29
N PHE A 221 18.38 21.11 -50.88
CA PHE A 221 18.79 22.41 -50.35
C PHE A 221 17.64 23.42 -50.38
N MET A 222 16.89 23.50 -51.48
CA MET A 222 15.69 24.34 -51.59
C MET A 222 14.64 23.97 -50.55
N LEU A 223 14.42 22.67 -50.29
CA LEU A 223 13.51 22.20 -49.23
C LEU A 223 13.97 22.59 -47.83
N TRP A 224 15.28 22.67 -47.60
CA TRP A 224 15.83 23.12 -46.32
C TRP A 224 15.67 24.63 -46.14
N ILE A 225 15.94 25.45 -47.17
CA ILE A 225 15.64 26.90 -47.14
C ILE A 225 14.14 27.13 -46.92
N PHE A 226 13.30 26.40 -47.65
CA PHE A 226 11.85 26.47 -47.48
C PHE A 226 11.44 26.12 -46.05
N PHE A 227 12.04 25.07 -45.45
CA PHE A 227 11.80 24.75 -44.04
C PHE A 227 12.35 25.82 -43.09
N ALA A 228 13.46 26.49 -43.40
CA ALA A 228 13.99 27.55 -42.55
C ALA A 228 12.99 28.72 -42.42
N ILE A 229 12.32 29.08 -43.52
CA ILE A 229 11.35 30.18 -43.59
C ILE A 229 9.94 29.75 -43.12
N VAL A 230 9.44 28.62 -43.61
CA VAL A 230 8.05 28.16 -43.37
C VAL A 230 7.94 27.26 -42.13
N GLY A 231 9.05 26.65 -41.70
CA GLY A 231 9.10 25.77 -40.53
C GLY A 231 8.57 26.38 -39.25
N PRO A 232 8.92 27.63 -38.87
CA PRO A 232 8.40 28.27 -37.67
C PRO A 232 6.87 28.40 -37.69
N PHE A 233 6.28 28.81 -38.82
CA PHE A 233 4.83 28.92 -38.98
C PHE A 233 4.13 27.56 -38.88
N ARG A 234 4.71 26.52 -39.50
CA ARG A 234 4.18 25.16 -39.40
C ARG A 234 4.22 24.63 -37.96
N LEU A 235 5.32 24.86 -37.25
CA LEU A 235 5.43 24.46 -35.84
C LEU A 235 4.45 25.23 -34.94
N LEU A 236 4.27 26.52 -35.20
CA LEU A 236 3.28 27.33 -34.47
C LEU A 236 1.85 26.81 -34.71
N SER A 237 1.51 26.48 -35.96
CA SER A 237 0.22 25.87 -36.29
C SER A 237 0.01 24.54 -35.58
N ASN A 238 1.05 23.70 -35.45
CA ASN A 238 0.97 22.45 -34.70
C ASN A 238 0.70 22.72 -33.21
N VAL A 239 1.37 23.70 -32.59
CA VAL A 239 1.11 24.06 -31.19
C VAL A 239 -0.34 24.49 -31.00
N LEU A 240 -0.92 25.27 -31.91
CA LEU A 240 -2.34 25.65 -31.81
C LEU A 240 -3.28 24.43 -31.90
N VAL A 241 -2.98 23.48 -32.79
CA VAL A 241 -3.74 22.23 -32.92
C VAL A 241 -3.61 21.39 -31.65
N ASP A 242 -2.41 21.29 -31.06
CA ASP A 242 -2.18 20.54 -29.83
C ASP A 242 -2.90 21.18 -28.63
N LEU A 243 -2.90 22.52 -28.53
CA LEU A 243 -3.65 23.25 -27.51
C LEU A 243 -5.16 23.02 -27.64
N PHE A 244 -5.68 23.08 -28.87
CA PHE A 244 -7.10 22.82 -29.14
C PHE A 244 -7.46 21.36 -28.84
N ALA A 245 -6.63 20.40 -29.28
CA ALA A 245 -6.84 18.99 -29.04
C ALA A 245 -6.79 18.65 -27.54
N PHE A 246 -5.86 19.26 -26.79
CA PHE A 246 -5.78 19.11 -25.34
C PHE A 246 -7.03 19.65 -24.64
N LEU A 247 -7.47 20.87 -25.00
CA LEU A 247 -8.67 21.46 -24.40
C LEU A 247 -9.90 20.62 -24.71
N HIS A 248 -10.08 20.24 -25.97
CA HIS A 248 -11.16 19.36 -26.40
C HIS A 248 -11.14 18.05 -25.60
N HIS A 249 -9.99 17.39 -25.50
CA HIS A 249 -9.83 16.15 -24.75
C HIS A 249 -10.17 16.29 -23.26
N ALA A 250 -9.76 17.39 -22.64
CA ALA A 250 -10.04 17.66 -21.24
C ALA A 250 -11.52 17.99 -20.96
N THR A 251 -12.26 18.45 -21.98
CA THR A 251 -13.72 18.71 -21.90
C THR A 251 -14.60 17.52 -22.27
N LEU A 252 -14.02 16.41 -22.76
CA LEU A 252 -14.81 15.23 -23.16
C LEU A 252 -15.40 14.52 -21.93
N HIS A 253 -16.72 14.44 -21.90
CA HIS A 253 -17.49 13.83 -20.82
C HIS A 253 -17.56 12.29 -20.88
N ASP A 254 -17.48 11.73 -22.09
CA ASP A 254 -17.58 10.29 -22.31
C ASP A 254 -16.23 9.70 -22.72
N ILE A 255 -15.36 9.47 -21.73
CA ILE A 255 -14.27 8.52 -21.94
C ILE A 255 -14.92 7.13 -21.91
N PRO A 256 -14.91 6.36 -23.01
CA PRO A 256 -15.44 5.01 -23.00
C PRO A 256 -14.70 4.27 -21.90
N LYS A 257 -15.45 3.78 -20.89
CA LYS A 257 -14.89 3.04 -19.75
C LYS A 257 -13.96 2.00 -20.36
N THR A 258 -12.66 2.23 -20.25
CA THR A 258 -11.67 1.25 -20.70
C THR A 258 -12.02 0.02 -19.90
N LYS A 259 -12.57 -0.99 -20.59
CA LYS A 259 -12.75 -2.31 -20.00
C LYS A 259 -11.33 -2.73 -19.67
N VAL A 260 -10.90 -2.46 -18.45
CA VAL A 260 -9.59 -2.87 -17.97
C VAL A 260 -9.60 -4.37 -18.16
N GLN A 261 -8.93 -4.85 -19.20
CA GLN A 261 -8.54 -6.24 -19.28
C GLN A 261 -7.51 -6.40 -18.18
N ILE A 262 -8.00 -6.53 -16.95
CA ILE A 262 -7.20 -7.03 -15.86
C ILE A 262 -6.74 -8.38 -16.40
N ARG A 263 -5.42 -8.56 -16.54
CA ARG A 263 -4.85 -9.89 -16.72
C ARG A 263 -5.19 -10.64 -15.44
N GLU A 264 -6.40 -11.21 -15.40
CA GLU A 264 -6.86 -12.10 -14.36
C GLU A 264 -5.88 -13.27 -14.41
N LYS A 265 -4.93 -13.32 -13.47
CA LYS A 265 -4.37 -14.62 -13.13
C LYS A 265 -5.58 -15.48 -12.77
N PRO A 266 -5.86 -16.56 -13.51
CA PRO A 266 -7.04 -17.35 -13.25
C PRO A 266 -6.96 -17.81 -11.80
N LEU A 267 -7.99 -17.49 -11.02
CA LEU A 267 -8.13 -18.00 -9.67
C LEU A 267 -7.97 -19.52 -9.73
N THR A 268 -7.19 -20.09 -8.83
CA THR A 268 -7.02 -21.54 -8.73
C THR A 268 -8.39 -22.21 -8.65
N LYS A 269 -8.58 -23.33 -9.36
CA LYS A 269 -9.85 -24.07 -9.39
C LYS A 269 -10.39 -24.37 -7.98
N GLN A 270 -9.50 -24.58 -7.02
CA GLN A 270 -9.85 -24.81 -5.61
C GLN A 270 -10.51 -23.57 -4.96
N THR A 271 -9.98 -22.38 -5.24
CA THR A 271 -10.50 -21.10 -4.72
C THR A 271 -11.89 -20.80 -5.27
N ILE A 272 -12.08 -21.06 -6.57
CA ILE A 272 -13.39 -20.92 -7.22
C ILE A 272 -14.40 -21.90 -6.63
N ARG A 273 -14.01 -23.16 -6.40
CA ARG A 273 -14.88 -24.18 -5.79
C ARG A 273 -15.28 -23.81 -4.36
N MET A 274 -14.35 -23.30 -3.54
CA MET A 274 -14.66 -22.86 -2.17
C MET A 274 -15.62 -21.67 -2.16
N ALA A 275 -15.34 -20.64 -2.98
CA ALA A 275 -16.24 -19.49 -3.09
C ALA A 275 -17.62 -19.89 -3.62
N ALA A 276 -17.68 -20.74 -4.65
CA ALA A 276 -18.93 -21.24 -5.21
C ALA A 276 -19.73 -22.09 -4.20
N ALA A 277 -19.07 -22.94 -3.41
CA ALA A 277 -19.71 -23.73 -2.35
C ALA A 277 -20.28 -22.83 -1.25
N TYR A 278 -19.54 -21.79 -0.84
CA TYR A 278 -19.97 -20.80 0.13
C TYR A 278 -21.25 -20.07 -0.33
N PHE A 279 -21.24 -19.51 -1.56
CA PHE A 279 -22.40 -18.81 -2.10
C PHE A 279 -23.58 -19.74 -2.43
N LYS A 280 -23.33 -21.01 -2.78
CA LYS A 280 -24.40 -21.98 -3.02
C LYS A 280 -25.14 -22.35 -1.73
N HIS A 281 -24.46 -22.35 -0.60
CA HIS A 281 -25.07 -22.64 0.70
C HIS A 281 -25.85 -21.45 1.29
N ARG A 282 -25.42 -20.22 1.02
CA ARG A 282 -26.12 -19.00 1.46
C ARG A 282 -27.17 -18.58 0.43
N ARG A 283 -28.46 -18.78 0.74
CA ARG A 283 -29.59 -18.28 -0.07
C ARG A 283 -29.91 -16.80 0.14
N GLU A 284 -28.99 -16.02 0.68
CA GLU A 284 -29.20 -14.61 0.98
C GLU A 284 -28.91 -13.75 -0.26
N ARG A 285 -29.81 -12.82 -0.58
CA ARG A 285 -29.64 -11.90 -1.73
C ARG A 285 -28.52 -10.88 -1.53
N LEU A 286 -28.18 -10.58 -0.27
CA LEU A 286 -27.16 -9.61 0.12
C LEU A 286 -26.38 -10.15 1.31
N ILE A 287 -25.12 -10.50 1.08
CA ILE A 287 -24.20 -10.92 2.14
C ILE A 287 -23.23 -9.79 2.39
N VAL A 288 -23.15 -9.32 3.63
CA VAL A 288 -22.19 -8.29 4.02
C VAL A 288 -20.78 -8.84 3.82
N PHE A 289 -19.99 -8.17 2.99
CA PHE A 289 -18.70 -8.67 2.52
C PHE A 289 -17.71 -9.01 3.65
N LYS A 290 -17.70 -8.22 4.73
CA LYS A 290 -16.86 -8.47 5.92
C LYS A 290 -17.19 -9.80 6.59
N GLN A 291 -18.46 -10.18 6.59
CA GLN A 291 -18.94 -11.43 7.15
C GLN A 291 -18.57 -12.61 6.25
N ALA A 292 -18.77 -12.49 4.93
CA ALA A 292 -18.36 -13.52 3.98
C ALA A 292 -16.85 -13.82 4.02
N ALA A 293 -16.03 -12.78 4.12
CA ALA A 293 -14.58 -12.92 4.24
C ALA A 293 -14.15 -13.56 5.58
N GLY A 294 -14.84 -13.25 6.68
CA GLY A 294 -14.61 -13.87 7.98
C GLY A 294 -14.96 -15.36 7.97
N GLU A 295 -16.14 -15.71 7.45
CA GLU A 295 -16.62 -17.09 7.42
C GLU A 295 -15.79 -17.98 6.47
N LEU A 296 -15.39 -17.47 5.29
CA LEU A 296 -14.46 -18.18 4.40
C LEU A 296 -13.08 -18.39 5.05
N ARG A 297 -12.63 -17.46 5.90
CA ARG A 297 -11.36 -17.59 6.65
C ARG A 297 -11.45 -18.70 7.70
N ASP A 298 -12.58 -18.79 8.39
CA ASP A 298 -12.80 -19.80 9.42
C ASP A 298 -12.92 -21.20 8.78
N GLN A 299 -13.54 -21.30 7.60
CA GLN A 299 -13.57 -22.55 6.80
C GLN A 299 -12.19 -23.00 6.30
N LEU A 300 -11.24 -22.07 6.10
CA LEU A 300 -9.87 -22.40 5.72
C LEU A 300 -9.06 -23.03 6.87
N SER A 301 -9.66 -23.20 8.05
CA SER A 301 -9.09 -23.89 9.23
C SER A 301 -7.69 -23.39 9.61
N ILE A 302 -7.41 -22.12 9.34
CA ILE A 302 -6.11 -21.49 9.56
C ILE A 302 -5.70 -21.60 11.04
N PHE A 303 -6.63 -21.38 11.96
CA PHE A 303 -6.37 -21.53 13.40
C PHE A 303 -6.10 -22.98 13.83
N GLN A 304 -6.75 -23.97 13.21
CA GLN A 304 -6.46 -25.39 13.47
C GLN A 304 -5.10 -25.81 12.92
N LYS A 305 -4.71 -25.30 11.74
CA LYS A 305 -3.36 -25.54 11.19
C LYS A 305 -2.28 -24.88 12.01
N ILE A 306 -2.54 -23.67 12.53
CA ILE A 306 -1.65 -22.99 13.47
C ILE A 306 -1.54 -23.80 14.77
N ALA A 307 -2.65 -24.30 15.33
CA ALA A 307 -2.63 -25.16 16.53
C ALA A 307 -1.87 -26.48 16.32
N GLN A 308 -1.94 -27.08 15.13
CA GLN A 308 -1.17 -28.28 14.75
C GLN A 308 0.34 -28.03 14.60
N ILE A 309 0.76 -26.79 14.38
CA ILE A 309 2.18 -26.41 14.41
C ILE A 309 2.67 -26.29 15.86
N PHE A 310 1.81 -25.84 16.77
CA PHE A 310 2.13 -25.73 18.21
C PHE A 310 2.10 -27.08 18.95
N VAL A 311 1.32 -28.05 18.48
CA VAL A 311 1.34 -29.43 18.99
C VAL A 311 1.93 -30.34 17.93
N PRO A 312 3.24 -30.66 17.97
CA PRO A 312 3.83 -31.56 17.00
C PRO A 312 3.11 -32.91 17.07
N GLN A 313 2.50 -33.32 15.94
CA GLN A 313 1.80 -34.60 15.80
C GLN A 313 2.55 -35.85 16.31
N PRO A 314 3.90 -35.94 16.32
CA PRO A 314 4.56 -37.09 16.95
C PRO A 314 4.26 -37.24 18.45
N LEU A 315 3.94 -36.17 19.20
CA LEU A 315 3.63 -36.26 20.64
C LEU A 315 2.20 -36.75 20.91
N VAL A 316 1.24 -36.39 20.06
CA VAL A 316 -0.15 -36.86 20.17
C VAL A 316 -0.23 -38.35 19.83
N ASN A 317 0.43 -38.79 18.76
CA ASN A 317 0.49 -40.21 18.39
C ASN A 317 1.29 -41.06 19.41
N PHE A 318 2.15 -40.45 20.22
CA PHE A 318 2.85 -41.12 21.32
C PHE A 318 1.95 -41.27 22.56
N MET A 319 1.06 -40.31 22.82
CA MET A 319 0.12 -40.37 23.95
C MET A 319 -1.16 -41.15 23.66
N THR A 320 -1.56 -41.32 22.40
CA THR A 320 -2.78 -42.07 22.03
C THR A 320 -2.53 -43.53 21.63
N ASN A 321 -1.26 -43.97 21.58
CA ASN A 321 -0.87 -45.37 21.32
C ASN A 321 -0.46 -46.12 22.61
N GLN A 322 -0.92 -45.66 23.77
CA GLN A 322 -1.05 -46.46 25.00
C GLN A 322 -2.55 -46.60 25.29
#